data_AF-A0A0F9GJV7-F1
#
_entry.id   AF-A0A0F9GJV7-F1
#
_cell.length_a   1.000
_cell.length_b   1.000
_cell.length_c   1.000
_cell.angle_alpha   90.00
_cell.angle_beta   90.00
_cell.angle_gamma   90.00
#
_symmetry.space_group_name_H-M   'P 1'
#
loop_
_entity.id
_entity.type
_entity.pdbx_description
1 polymer ?
#
loop_
_entity_poly.entity_id
_entity_poly.type
_entity_poly.pdbx_seq_one_letter_code
_entity_poly.pdbx_strand_id
1 'polypeptide(L)'
;MYYNEGDVVYGDILYMRHKGKKTERPTIIILEEKKETIIIAPISHKFKTGTYNLPLISPEEIVGKKLKYKVSFILIEETQEMERKFLRKNTQRRLKTSKFRQVLIFVRDAERIGKLKRLYFFKYLFFESIKEFLDNILITIFKFINV
;
A
#
# COMPACT_ATOMS: atom_id res chain seq x y z
N MET A 1 17.52 -5.65 -3.26
CA MET A 1 16.34 -6.01 -4.06
C MET A 1 15.38 -4.84 -3.97
N TYR A 2 15.09 -4.18 -5.09
CA TYR A 2 14.14 -3.06 -5.11
C TYR A 2 12.72 -3.61 -5.12
N TYR A 3 11.83 -3.00 -4.35
CA TYR A 3 10.41 -3.35 -4.31
C TYR A 3 9.66 -2.19 -4.93
N ASN A 4 8.70 -2.46 -5.80
CA ASN A 4 7.92 -1.38 -6.41
C ASN A 4 6.61 -1.18 -5.65
N GLU A 5 6.11 0.05 -5.63
CA GLU A 5 4.76 0.35 -5.16
C GLU A 5 3.73 -0.54 -5.84
N GLY A 6 2.78 -1.09 -5.07
CA GLY A 6 1.77 -2.02 -5.55
C GLY A 6 2.24 -3.47 -5.66
N ASP A 7 3.53 -3.77 -5.47
CA ASP A 7 4.00 -5.15 -5.36
C ASP A 7 3.40 -5.82 -4.13
N VAL A 8 3.07 -7.11 -4.25
CA VAL A 8 2.61 -7.95 -3.15
C VAL A 8 3.73 -8.89 -2.77
N VAL A 9 4.17 -8.81 -1.52
CA VAL A 9 5.28 -9.60 -0.97
C VAL A 9 4.89 -10.24 0.36
N TYR A 10 5.69 -11.16 0.88
CA TYR A 10 5.49 -11.64 2.26
C TYR A 10 6.36 -10.82 3.20
N GLY A 11 5.76 -10.30 4.28
CA GLY A 11 6.48 -9.64 5.36
C GLY A 11 6.24 -10.35 6.69
N ASP A 12 7.24 -10.35 7.57
CA ASP A 12 7.09 -10.83 8.94
C ASP A 12 6.48 -9.74 9.84
N ILE A 13 5.16 -9.61 9.76
CA ILE A 13 4.42 -8.47 10.32
C ILE A 13 4.31 -8.55 11.86
N LEU A 14 4.33 -9.75 12.46
CA LEU A 14 4.23 -9.91 13.93
C LEU A 14 5.56 -9.95 14.67
N TYR A 15 6.72 -10.02 14.00
CA TYR A 15 7.99 -9.88 14.70
C TYR A 15 8.10 -8.55 15.45
N MET A 16 7.38 -7.51 15.00
CA MET A 16 7.27 -6.22 15.67
C MET A 16 6.32 -6.20 16.89
N ARG A 17 5.39 -7.16 17.03
CA ARG A 17 4.36 -7.14 18.09
C ARG A 17 4.57 -8.21 19.17
N HIS A 18 5.08 -9.40 18.82
CA HIS A 18 5.33 -10.47 19.79
C HIS A 18 6.60 -11.25 19.42
N LYS A 19 7.64 -11.14 20.25
CA LYS A 19 8.92 -11.88 20.15
C LYS A 19 8.71 -13.40 20.25
N GLY A 20 8.14 -14.06 19.24
CA GLY A 20 8.01 -15.52 19.30
C GLY A 20 7.39 -16.25 18.10
N LYS A 21 6.51 -15.62 17.30
CA LYS A 21 5.88 -16.34 16.17
C LYS A 21 6.01 -15.55 14.86
N LYS A 22 6.89 -16.03 13.97
CA LYS A 22 6.93 -15.60 12.56
C LYS A 22 5.55 -15.81 11.98
N THR A 23 4.88 -14.73 11.62
CA THR A 23 3.63 -14.83 10.85
C THR A 23 3.84 -14.03 9.60
N GLU A 24 4.46 -14.70 8.65
CA GLU A 24 4.59 -14.19 7.30
C GLU A 24 3.19 -14.01 6.73
N ARG A 25 2.89 -12.77 6.35
CA ARG A 25 1.61 -12.43 5.73
C ARG A 25 1.88 -11.74 4.40
N PRO A 26 1.03 -11.99 3.39
CA PRO A 26 1.07 -11.18 2.19
C PRO A 26 0.80 -9.72 2.57
N THR A 27 1.55 -8.81 1.96
CA THR A 27 1.47 -7.38 2.22
C THR A 27 1.75 -6.62 0.94
N ILE A 28 1.10 -5.47 0.78
CA ILE A 28 1.27 -4.59 -0.38
C ILE A 28 2.31 -3.54 -0.03
N ILE A 29 3.23 -3.28 -0.95
CA ILE A 29 4.14 -2.14 -0.85
C ILE A 29 3.36 -0.87 -1.23
N ILE A 30 3.28 0.09 -0.30
CA ILE A 30 2.62 1.38 -0.52
C ILE A 30 3.60 2.40 -1.06
N LEU A 31 4.75 2.55 -0.39
CA LEU A 31 5.77 3.54 -0.70
C LEU A 31 7.14 3.03 -0.20
N GLU A 32 8.20 3.31 -0.96
CA GLU A 32 9.58 3.18 -0.49
C GLU A 32 10.06 4.53 0.05
N GLU A 33 10.12 4.69 1.38
CA GLU A 33 10.48 5.98 2.02
C GLU A 33 11.99 6.21 2.09
N LYS A 34 12.77 5.17 2.44
CA LYS A 34 14.22 5.25 2.68
C LYS A 34 14.92 4.00 2.16
N LYS A 35 16.25 4.04 2.08
CA LYS A 35 17.06 2.85 1.71
C LYS A 35 16.73 1.62 2.59
N GLU A 36 16.34 1.81 3.85
CA GLU A 36 16.16 0.74 4.83
C GLU A 36 14.72 0.45 5.23
N THR A 37 13.79 1.39 5.04
CA THR A 37 12.39 1.26 5.47
C THR A 37 11.42 1.45 4.31
N ILE A 38 10.28 0.78 4.43
CA ILE A 38 9.25 0.68 3.40
C ILE A 38 7.89 0.59 4.06
N ILE A 39 6.87 1.11 3.39
CA ILE A 39 5.55 1.18 3.97
C ILE A 39 4.69 0.14 3.32
N ILE A 40 3.96 -0.56 4.17
CA ILE A 40 3.21 -1.73 3.77
C ILE A 40 1.79 -1.70 4.29
N ALA A 41 0.88 -2.31 3.52
CA ALA A 41 -0.49 -2.60 3.94
C ALA A 41 -0.70 -4.13 3.98
N PRO A 42 -0.88 -4.73 5.18
CA PRO A 42 -1.05 -6.17 5.34
C PRO A 42 -2.31 -6.70 4.64
N ILE A 43 -2.27 -7.97 4.21
CA ILE A 43 -3.43 -8.70 3.67
C ILE A 43 -3.81 -9.85 4.60
N SER A 44 -5.11 -10.03 4.84
CA SER A 44 -5.69 -11.13 5.60
C SER A 44 -6.88 -11.75 4.86
N HIS A 45 -7.09 -13.05 5.02
CA HIS A 45 -8.32 -13.72 4.55
C HIS A 45 -9.46 -13.64 5.57
N LYS A 46 -9.16 -13.20 6.80
CA LYS A 46 -10.15 -13.01 7.87
C LYS A 46 -10.70 -11.59 7.80
N PHE A 47 -12.00 -11.48 7.60
CA PHE A 47 -12.73 -10.23 7.72
C PHE A 47 -12.83 -9.81 9.19
N LYS A 48 -12.77 -8.50 9.45
CA LYS A 48 -13.01 -7.92 10.77
C LYS A 48 -14.00 -6.77 10.63
N THR A 49 -15.15 -6.90 11.26
CA THR A 49 -16.20 -5.87 11.28
C THR A 49 -15.69 -4.60 11.97
N GLY A 50 -16.20 -3.44 11.54
CA GLY A 50 -15.87 -2.14 12.13
C GLY A 50 -14.45 -1.63 11.89
N THR A 51 -13.66 -2.31 11.05
CA THR A 51 -12.30 -1.88 10.67
C THR A 51 -12.24 -1.43 9.22
N TYR A 52 -11.42 -0.42 8.93
CA TYR A 52 -11.13 0.08 7.60
C TYR A 52 -10.31 -0.98 6.84
N ASN A 53 -11.03 -1.80 6.08
CA ASN A 53 -10.45 -2.83 5.22
C ASN A 53 -10.95 -2.63 3.79
N LEU A 54 -10.08 -2.88 2.82
CA LEU A 54 -10.46 -2.91 1.41
C LEU A 54 -10.56 -4.37 0.95
N PRO A 55 -11.69 -4.85 0.41
CA PRO A 55 -11.79 -6.22 -0.11
C PRO A 55 -10.83 -6.41 -1.29
N LEU A 56 -10.30 -7.62 -1.44
CA LEU A 56 -9.38 -8.03 -2.50
C LEU A 56 -9.80 -9.38 -3.09
N ILE A 57 -10.12 -9.41 -4.38
CA ILE A 57 -10.56 -10.59 -5.11
C ILE A 57 -9.42 -11.08 -6.01
N SER A 58 -8.84 -12.23 -5.67
CA SER A 58 -7.80 -12.92 -6.44
C SER A 58 -8.45 -14.00 -7.32
N PRO A 59 -8.21 -14.04 -8.64
CA PRO A 59 -7.16 -13.34 -9.38
C PRO A 59 -7.54 -11.99 -9.99
N GLU A 60 -8.81 -11.57 -9.88
CA GLU A 60 -9.34 -10.44 -10.62
C GLU A 60 -8.57 -9.13 -10.41
N GLU A 61 -7.98 -8.95 -9.24
CA GLU A 61 -7.29 -7.71 -8.85
C GLU A 61 -5.77 -7.88 -8.70
N ILE A 62 -5.21 -9.06 -9.02
CA ILE A 62 -3.77 -9.36 -8.90
C ILE A 62 -3.18 -9.78 -10.24
N VAL A 63 -2.10 -9.11 -10.62
CA VAL A 63 -1.23 -9.47 -11.75
C VAL A 63 -0.16 -10.44 -11.25
N GLY A 64 0.09 -11.50 -12.03
CA GLY A 64 1.08 -12.53 -11.71
C GLY A 64 0.52 -13.67 -10.86
N LYS A 65 1.29 -14.15 -9.88
CA LYS A 65 0.89 -15.33 -9.09
C LYS A 65 -0.29 -15.01 -8.16
N LYS A 66 -1.30 -15.87 -8.16
CA LYS A 66 -2.51 -15.69 -7.34
C LYS A 66 -2.21 -15.79 -5.84
N LEU A 67 -3.04 -15.16 -5.01
CA LEU A 67 -3.07 -15.43 -3.56
C LEU A 67 -3.65 -16.82 -3.29
N LYS A 68 -3.30 -17.40 -2.14
CA LYS A 68 -3.85 -18.68 -1.68
C LYS A 68 -5.38 -18.64 -1.53
N TYR A 69 -5.91 -17.51 -1.06
CA TYR A 69 -7.34 -17.31 -0.82
C TYR A 69 -7.94 -16.43 -1.93
N LYS A 70 -9.13 -16.83 -2.43
CA LYS A 70 -9.85 -16.12 -3.50
C LYS A 70 -10.32 -14.75 -3.03
N VAL A 71 -10.87 -14.68 -1.81
CA VAL A 71 -11.28 -13.43 -1.18
C VAL A 71 -10.33 -13.14 -0.02
N SER A 72 -9.81 -11.93 0.01
CA SER A 72 -8.97 -11.40 1.09
C SER A 72 -9.33 -9.95 1.35
N PHE A 73 -8.69 -9.36 2.35
CA PHE A 73 -8.91 -8.00 2.80
C PHE A 73 -7.56 -7.35 3.04
N ILE A 74 -7.39 -6.18 2.46
CA ILE A 74 -6.25 -5.30 2.72
C ILE A 74 -6.59 -4.53 3.99
N LEU A 75 -5.76 -4.70 5.02
CA LEU A 75 -5.95 -4.14 6.35
C LEU A 75 -5.42 -2.71 6.38
N ILE A 76 -6.23 -1.74 5.96
CA ILE A 76 -5.81 -0.35 5.78
C ILE A 76 -5.38 0.27 7.11
N GLU A 77 -6.12 0.04 8.20
CA GLU A 77 -5.77 0.52 9.54
C GLU A 77 -4.44 -0.06 10.08
N GLU A 78 -3.99 -1.18 9.52
CA GLU A 78 -2.73 -1.83 9.87
C GLU A 78 -1.57 -1.42 8.94
N THR A 79 -1.78 -0.41 8.09
CA THR A 79 -0.69 0.19 7.30
C THR A 79 0.38 0.72 8.25
N GLN A 80 1.64 0.38 7.98
CA GLN A 80 2.76 0.71 8.87
C GLN A 80 4.10 0.75 8.12
N GLU A 81 5.08 1.44 8.71
CA GLU A 81 6.47 1.36 8.31
C GLU A 81 7.09 0.03 8.76
N MET A 82 7.93 -0.55 7.91
CA MET A 82 8.63 -1.80 8.15
C MET A 82 10.07 -1.69 7.64
N GLU A 83 11.03 -2.27 8.37
CA GLU A 83 12.39 -2.41 7.84
C GLU A 83 12.43 -3.47 6.74
N ARG A 84 13.14 -3.18 5.64
CA ARG A 84 13.23 -4.06 4.47
C ARG A 84 13.75 -5.45 4.78
N LYS A 85 14.55 -5.62 5.83
CA LYS A 85 15.06 -6.93 6.29
C LYS A 85 13.95 -7.90 6.72
N PHE A 86 12.76 -7.38 7.05
CA PHE A 86 11.59 -8.19 7.40
C PHE A 86 10.72 -8.56 6.19
N LEU A 87 11.03 -8.04 5.01
CA LEU A 87 10.41 -8.47 3.76
C LEU A 87 11.12 -9.70 3.19
N ARG A 88 10.34 -10.65 2.71
CA ARG A 88 10.80 -11.84 1.99
C ARG A 88 10.83 -11.59 0.47
N LYS A 89 11.40 -12.56 -0.24
CA LYS A 89 11.57 -12.62 -1.70
C LYS A 89 10.34 -12.07 -2.44
N ASN A 90 10.57 -11.18 -3.41
CA ASN A 90 9.52 -10.67 -4.29
C ASN A 90 8.77 -11.85 -4.92
N THR A 91 7.45 -11.85 -4.77
CA THR A 91 6.63 -13.02 -5.17
C THR A 91 6.18 -12.96 -6.63
N GLN A 92 6.63 -11.97 -7.41
CA GLN A 92 6.15 -11.70 -8.77
C GLN A 92 4.62 -11.50 -8.78
N ARG A 93 4.11 -10.80 -7.76
CA ARG A 93 2.70 -10.47 -7.60
C ARG A 93 2.58 -8.97 -7.47
N ARG A 94 1.57 -8.41 -8.10
CA ARG A 94 1.30 -6.97 -8.05
C ARG A 94 -0.20 -6.73 -8.07
N LEU A 95 -0.67 -5.72 -7.38
CA LEU A 95 -2.04 -5.26 -7.56
C LEU A 95 -2.22 -4.67 -8.96
N LYS A 96 -3.39 -4.88 -9.57
CA LYS A 96 -3.79 -4.08 -10.73
C LYS A 96 -3.79 -2.60 -10.36
N THR A 97 -3.42 -1.74 -11.31
CA THR A 97 -3.30 -0.28 -11.10
C THR A 97 -4.58 0.32 -10.52
N SER A 98 -5.75 -0.08 -11.00
CA SER A 98 -7.05 0.39 -10.47
C SER A 98 -7.22 0.05 -8.99
N LYS A 99 -6.86 -1.19 -8.60
CA LYS A 99 -6.95 -1.63 -7.20
C LYS A 99 -5.93 -0.92 -6.31
N PHE A 100 -4.70 -0.77 -6.79
CA PHE A 100 -3.66 -0.05 -6.06
C PHE A 100 -4.04 1.40 -5.79
N ARG A 101 -4.64 2.10 -6.76
CA ARG A 101 -5.18 3.45 -6.56
C ARG A 101 -6.25 3.50 -5.46
N GLN A 102 -7.15 2.52 -5.40
CA GLN A 102 -8.13 2.43 -4.32
C GLN A 102 -7.45 2.27 -2.95
N VAL A 103 -6.38 1.47 -2.86
CA VAL A 103 -5.59 1.32 -1.63
C VAL A 103 -5.04 2.68 -1.19
N LEU A 104 -4.41 3.42 -2.10
CA LEU A 104 -3.85 4.75 -1.78
C LEU A 104 -4.92 5.73 -1.27
N ILE A 105 -6.10 5.74 -1.91
CA ILE A 105 -7.23 6.57 -1.46
C ILE A 105 -7.67 6.19 -0.04
N PHE A 106 -7.83 4.90 0.22
CA PHE A 106 -8.28 4.41 1.53
C PHE A 106 -7.24 4.64 2.63
N VAL A 107 -5.94 4.47 2.33
CA VAL A 107 -4.86 4.77 3.27
C VAL A 107 -4.89 6.25 3.65
N ARG A 108 -5.01 7.14 2.65
CA ARG A 108 -5.11 8.59 2.88
C ARG A 108 -6.34 8.96 3.71
N ASP A 109 -7.49 8.37 3.40
CA ASP A 109 -8.71 8.64 4.15
C ASP A 109 -8.61 8.14 5.59
N ALA A 110 -8.06 6.93 5.81
CA ALA A 110 -7.78 6.38 7.12
C ALA A 110 -6.82 7.26 7.94
N GLU A 111 -5.83 7.87 7.29
CA GLU A 111 -4.95 8.84 7.94
C GLU A 111 -5.73 10.09 8.36
N ARG A 112 -6.50 10.67 7.43
CA ARG A 112 -7.26 11.90 7.65
C ARG A 112 -8.21 11.79 8.84
N ILE A 113 -8.83 10.62 9.02
CA ILE A 113 -9.76 10.35 10.13
C ILE A 113 -9.07 9.79 11.38
N GLY A 114 -7.73 9.77 11.42
CA GLY A 114 -6.95 9.36 12.59
C GLY A 114 -7.00 7.87 12.90
N LYS A 115 -7.34 7.02 11.93
CA LYS A 115 -7.44 5.56 12.09
C LYS A 115 -6.14 4.82 11.81
N LEU A 116 -5.15 5.44 11.16
CA LEU A 116 -3.82 4.84 11.02
C LEU A 116 -3.07 4.89 12.35
N LYS A 117 -2.53 3.75 12.78
CA LYS A 117 -1.66 3.69 13.95
C LYS A 117 -0.34 4.40 13.64
N ARG A 118 -0.18 5.64 14.14
CA ARG A 118 1.04 6.47 14.13
C ARG A 118 1.95 6.22 12.91
N LEU A 119 1.61 6.88 11.82
CA LEU A 119 2.47 7.06 10.67
C LEU A 119 2.83 8.56 10.61
N TYR A 120 4.13 8.90 10.63
CA TYR A 120 4.63 10.29 10.61
C TYR A 120 4.59 10.92 9.19
N PHE A 121 3.61 10.56 8.36
CA PHE A 121 3.87 10.12 6.99
C PHE A 121 3.53 11.10 5.86
N PHE A 122 2.39 11.78 5.88
CA PHE A 122 1.91 12.41 4.63
C PHE A 122 2.42 13.81 4.34
N LYS A 123 3.40 14.35 5.09
CA LYS A 123 3.98 15.65 4.73
C LYS A 123 4.64 15.63 3.33
N TYR A 124 5.08 14.47 2.82
CA TYR A 124 5.73 14.33 1.51
C TYR A 124 4.80 13.95 0.36
N LEU A 125 3.86 13.01 0.55
CA LEU A 125 2.89 12.60 -0.48
C LEU A 125 1.95 13.73 -0.94
N PHE A 126 1.67 14.68 -0.04
CA PHE A 126 0.90 15.89 -0.36
C PHE A 126 1.62 16.79 -1.37
N PHE A 127 2.94 16.93 -1.27
CA PHE A 127 3.70 17.78 -2.19
C PHE A 127 3.81 17.18 -3.58
N GLU A 128 4.12 15.88 -3.70
CA GLU A 128 4.24 15.22 -5.00
C GLU A 128 2.90 15.15 -5.75
N SER A 129 1.81 14.79 -5.06
CA SER A 129 0.47 14.71 -5.68
C SER A 129 -0.11 16.07 -6.07
N ILE A 130 0.14 17.13 -5.28
CA ILE A 130 -0.26 18.50 -5.67
C ILE A 130 0.60 19.00 -6.82
N LYS A 131 1.91 18.71 -6.81
CA LYS A 131 2.81 19.11 -7.88
C LYS A 131 2.42 18.47 -9.21
N GLU A 132 2.17 17.16 -9.26
CA GLU A 132 1.65 16.51 -10.48
C GLU A 132 0.30 17.09 -10.93
N PHE A 133 -0.59 17.42 -9.99
CA PHE A 133 -1.88 18.04 -10.33
C PHE A 133 -1.72 19.46 -10.90
N LEU A 134 -0.87 20.28 -10.28
CA LEU A 134 -0.55 21.63 -10.75
C LEU A 134 0.17 21.62 -12.08
N ASP A 135 1.13 20.71 -12.29
CA ASP A 135 1.86 20.57 -13.55
C ASP A 135 0.90 20.20 -14.70
N ASN A 136 -0.06 19.30 -14.45
CA ASN A 136 -1.08 18.94 -15.43
C ASN A 136 -2.05 20.10 -15.75
N ILE A 137 -2.43 20.90 -14.75
CA ILE A 137 -3.22 22.12 -14.97
C ILE A 137 -2.43 23.13 -15.80
N LEU A 138 -1.16 23.35 -15.48
CA LEU A 138 -0.29 24.30 -16.17
C LEU A 138 -0.13 23.94 -17.66
N ILE A 139 0.11 22.66 -17.96
CA ILE A 139 0.19 22.13 -19.33
C ILE A 139 -1.12 22.34 -20.09
N THR A 140 -2.26 22.12 -19.42
CA THR A 140 -3.59 22.27 -20.03
C THR A 140 -3.88 23.73 -20.36
N ILE A 141 -3.54 24.66 -19.46
CA ILE A 141 -3.70 26.10 -19.69
C ILE A 141 -2.76 26.58 -20.81
N PHE A 142 -1.50 26.15 -20.83
CA PHE A 142 -0.54 26.53 -21.87
C PHE A 142 -0.96 26.10 -23.29
N LYS A 143 -1.61 24.93 -23.40
CA LYS A 143 -2.19 24.46 -24.67
C LYS A 143 -3.39 25.28 -25.12
N PHE A 144 -4.14 25.89 -24.20
CA PHE A 144 -5.30 26.71 -24.51
C PHE A 144 -4.93 28.16 -24.86
N ILE A 145 -3.81 28.68 -24.37
CA ILE A 145 -3.38 30.07 -24.60
C ILE A 145 -2.55 30.22 -25.90
N ASN A 146 -1.93 29.15 -26.40
CA ASN A 146 -1.14 29.15 -27.65
C ASN A 146 -1.93 28.64 -28.88
N VAL A 147 -3.26 28.74 -28.85
CA VAL A 147 -4.17 28.57 -29.99
C VAL A 147 -4.84 29.90 -30.26
#